data_AF-A0A556BY08-F1
#
_entry.id   AF-A0A556BY08-F1
#
_cell.length_a   1.000
_cell.length_b   1.000
_cell.length_c   1.000
_cell.angle_alpha   90.00
_cell.angle_beta   90.00
_cell.angle_gamma   90.00
#
_symmetry.space_group_name_H-M   'P 1'
#
loop_
_entity.id
_entity.type
_entity.pdbx_description
1 polymer ?
#
loop_
_entity_poly.entity_id
_entity_poly.type
_entity_poly.pdbx_seq_one_letter_code
_entity_poly.pdbx_strand_id
1 'polypeptide(L)'
;MGIKKEMLIGAIKDMKDAERRAKVLEKMVEVQNEIDESWKVRDELSEKQRFDMIDKYGLMQWLEDEKITNIKVKESIIKTFEIIKQLEEIAKDELHSYVWDSIYGCIVIESSIDDMLISQQIYIRGDELSLNNLDDKYDSVESAFEKLHKNLHEAYREREERLKESSTSTNDVDIPDF
;
A
#
# COMPACT_ATOMS: atom_id res chain seq x y z
N MET A 1 -38.34 -31.59 5.87
CA MET A 1 -37.49 -31.17 4.73
C MET A 1 -36.40 -30.14 5.11
N GLY A 2 -36.38 -29.55 6.33
CA GLY A 2 -35.44 -28.48 6.72
C GLY A 2 -33.99 -28.91 7.01
N ILE A 3 -33.77 -30.06 7.67
CA ILE A 3 -32.45 -30.51 8.13
C ILE A 3 -31.45 -30.70 6.97
N LYS A 4 -31.90 -31.21 5.82
CA LYS A 4 -31.03 -31.40 4.64
C LYS A 4 -30.55 -30.08 4.02
N LYS A 5 -31.36 -29.01 4.08
CA LYS A 5 -31.03 -27.70 3.53
C LYS A 5 -29.97 -26.99 4.37
N GLU A 6 -30.09 -27.06 5.70
CA GLU A 6 -29.12 -26.49 6.64
C GLU A 6 -27.77 -27.19 6.56
N MET A 7 -27.75 -28.52 6.46
CA MET A 7 -26.51 -29.28 6.23
C MET A 7 -25.82 -28.90 4.92
N LEU A 8 -26.58 -28.74 3.83
CA LEU A 8 -26.06 -28.29 2.54
C LEU A 8 -25.47 -26.87 2.62
N ILE A 9 -26.14 -25.94 3.31
CA ILE A 9 -25.64 -24.58 3.51
C ILE A 9 -24.35 -24.58 4.33
N GLY A 10 -24.28 -25.39 5.40
CA GLY A 10 -23.07 -25.57 6.20
C GLY A 10 -21.90 -26.08 5.37
N ALA A 11 -22.10 -27.18 4.63
CA ALA A 11 -21.07 -27.75 3.77
C ALA A 11 -20.55 -26.76 2.72
N ILE A 12 -21.44 -25.97 2.08
CA ILE A 12 -21.03 -24.94 1.11
C ILE A 12 -20.17 -23.86 1.79
N LYS A 13 -20.52 -23.46 3.01
CA LYS A 13 -19.75 -22.45 3.75
C LYS A 13 -18.35 -22.97 4.09
N ASP A 14 -18.25 -24.20 4.55
CA ASP A 14 -16.97 -24.84 4.90
C ASP A 14 -16.08 -25.01 3.66
N MET A 15 -16.66 -25.41 2.52
CA MET A 15 -15.95 -25.49 1.25
C MET A 15 -15.39 -24.13 0.81
N LYS A 16 -16.17 -23.05 0.95
CA LYS A 16 -15.70 -21.69 0.62
C LYS A 16 -14.58 -21.22 1.56
N ASP A 17 -14.65 -21.54 2.85
CA ASP A 17 -13.58 -21.21 3.80
C ASP A 17 -12.29 -21.98 3.47
N ALA A 18 -12.42 -23.27 3.15
CA ALA A 18 -11.28 -24.10 2.73
C ALA A 18 -10.63 -23.56 1.44
N GLU A 19 -11.44 -23.14 0.45
CA GLU A 19 -10.94 -22.53 -0.78
C GLU A 19 -10.14 -21.24 -0.50
N ARG A 20 -10.66 -20.37 0.39
CA ARG A 20 -9.96 -19.14 0.78
C ARG A 20 -8.63 -19.43 1.47
N ARG A 21 -8.61 -20.39 2.40
CA ARG A 21 -7.38 -20.84 3.08
C ARG A 21 -6.36 -21.42 2.11
N ALA A 22 -6.80 -22.22 1.14
CA ALA A 22 -5.93 -22.79 0.12
C ALA A 22 -5.27 -21.69 -0.72
N LYS A 23 -6.04 -20.67 -1.16
CA LYS A 23 -5.50 -19.52 -1.92
C LYS A 23 -4.46 -18.73 -1.13
N VAL A 24 -4.72 -18.48 0.17
CA VAL A 24 -3.75 -17.82 1.04
C VAL A 24 -2.46 -18.64 1.15
N LEU A 25 -2.56 -19.97 1.33
CA LEU A 25 -1.38 -20.84 1.41
C LEU A 25 -0.58 -20.88 0.11
N GLU A 26 -1.26 -20.93 -1.04
CA GLU A 26 -0.62 -20.85 -2.36
C GLU A 26 0.19 -19.55 -2.50
N LYS A 27 -0.41 -18.41 -2.13
CA LYS A 27 0.26 -17.11 -2.16
C LYS A 27 1.41 -17.00 -1.15
N MET A 28 1.25 -17.58 0.04
CA MET A 28 2.33 -17.67 1.03
C MET A 28 3.56 -18.41 0.46
N VAL A 29 3.35 -19.49 -0.29
CA VAL A 29 4.44 -20.23 -0.94
C VAL A 29 5.11 -19.39 -2.03
N GLU A 30 4.33 -18.68 -2.85
CA GLU A 30 4.88 -17.75 -3.85
C GLU A 30 5.77 -16.68 -3.21
N VAL A 31 5.28 -16.02 -2.16
CA VAL A 31 6.01 -14.98 -1.43
C VAL A 31 7.29 -15.54 -0.79
N GLN A 32 7.21 -16.73 -0.18
CA GLN A 32 8.38 -17.39 0.40
C GLN A 32 9.46 -17.64 -0.66
N ASN A 33 9.08 -18.11 -1.85
CA ASN A 33 10.02 -18.32 -2.95
C ASN A 33 10.67 -17.00 -3.41
N GLU A 34 9.90 -15.91 -3.52
CA GLU A 34 10.43 -14.59 -3.88
C GLU A 34 11.46 -14.09 -2.84
N ILE A 35 11.18 -14.28 -1.56
CA ILE A 35 12.08 -13.95 -0.45
C ILE A 35 13.36 -14.79 -0.54
N ASP A 36 13.23 -16.11 -0.70
CA ASP A 36 14.36 -17.03 -0.75
C ASP A 36 15.30 -16.74 -1.94
N GLU A 37 14.76 -16.40 -3.10
CA GLU A 37 15.57 -15.97 -4.26
C GLU A 37 16.28 -14.63 -3.98
N SER A 38 15.59 -13.67 -3.36
CA SER A 38 16.17 -12.37 -3.01
C SER A 38 17.33 -12.51 -2.01
N TRP A 39 17.23 -13.42 -1.05
CA TRP A 39 18.30 -13.69 -0.09
C TRP A 39 19.57 -14.25 -0.74
N LYS A 40 19.46 -15.04 -1.81
CA LYS A 40 20.62 -15.63 -2.52
C LYS A 40 21.49 -14.57 -3.18
N VAL A 41 20.88 -13.50 -3.66
CA VAL A 41 21.56 -12.40 -4.39
C VAL A 41 21.62 -11.10 -3.57
N ARG A 42 21.39 -11.17 -2.26
CA ARG A 42 21.27 -10.01 -1.36
C ARG A 42 22.39 -8.98 -1.53
N ASP A 43 23.62 -9.45 -1.66
CA ASP A 43 24.79 -8.56 -1.74
C ASP A 43 24.85 -7.79 -3.08
N GLU A 44 24.13 -8.25 -4.10
CA GLU A 44 23.97 -7.61 -5.42
C GLU A 44 22.76 -6.66 -5.47
N LEU A 45 21.85 -6.74 -4.49
CA LEU A 45 20.68 -5.86 -4.39
C LEU A 45 21.10 -4.44 -4.00
N SER A 46 20.41 -3.46 -4.59
CA SER A 46 20.45 -2.07 -4.13
C SER A 46 19.90 -1.93 -2.71
N GLU A 47 20.23 -0.83 -2.03
CA GLU A 47 19.74 -0.56 -0.67
C GLU A 47 18.20 -0.60 -0.59
N LYS A 48 17.49 0.03 -1.54
CA LYS A 48 16.03 -0.02 -1.64
C LYS A 48 15.53 -1.48 -1.73
N GLN A 49 16.08 -2.27 -2.65
CA GLN A 49 15.68 -3.67 -2.82
C GLN A 49 15.93 -4.53 -1.57
N ARG A 50 16.95 -4.21 -0.77
CA ARG A 50 17.19 -4.88 0.51
C ARG A 50 16.15 -4.50 1.56
N PHE A 51 15.71 -3.25 1.61
CA PHE A 51 14.59 -2.83 2.46
C PHE A 51 13.29 -3.51 2.04
N ASP A 52 12.96 -3.51 0.76
CA ASP A 52 11.76 -4.19 0.22
C ASP A 52 11.77 -5.69 0.57
N MET A 53 12.95 -6.34 0.48
CA MET A 53 13.13 -7.74 0.88
C MET A 53 12.88 -7.96 2.38
N ILE A 54 13.36 -7.07 3.25
CA ILE A 54 13.16 -7.16 4.70
C ILE A 54 11.69 -6.96 5.06
N ASP A 55 11.01 -6.02 4.42
CA ASP A 55 9.58 -5.78 4.64
C ASP A 55 8.74 -6.98 4.20
N LYS A 56 9.07 -7.57 3.04
CA LYS A 56 8.44 -8.82 2.56
C LYS A 56 8.65 -9.96 3.56
N TYR A 57 9.86 -10.10 4.11
CA TYR A 57 10.15 -11.08 5.15
C TYR A 57 9.35 -10.83 6.44
N GLY A 58 9.26 -9.58 6.90
CA GLY A 58 8.49 -9.20 8.07
C GLY A 58 7.00 -9.55 7.93
N LEU A 59 6.40 -9.21 6.79
CA LEU A 59 5.01 -9.57 6.49
C LEU A 59 4.78 -11.09 6.44
N MET A 60 5.75 -11.86 5.91
CA MET A 60 5.66 -13.32 5.87
C MET A 60 5.66 -13.92 7.28
N GLN A 61 6.49 -13.41 8.20
CA GLN A 61 6.47 -13.85 9.60
C GLN A 61 5.09 -13.67 10.26
N TRP A 62 4.35 -12.61 9.90
CA TRP A 62 2.98 -12.42 10.38
C TRP A 62 2.02 -13.47 9.80
N LEU A 63 2.17 -13.85 8.53
CA LEU A 63 1.35 -14.89 7.92
C LEU A 63 1.58 -16.27 8.55
N GLU A 64 2.80 -16.54 8.99
CA GLU A 64 3.20 -17.77 9.68
C GLU A 64 2.84 -17.78 11.18
N ASP A 65 2.53 -16.63 11.79
CA ASP A 65 2.15 -16.56 13.20
C ASP A 65 0.84 -17.33 13.44
N GLU A 66 0.95 -18.42 14.20
CA GLU A 66 -0.17 -19.27 14.59
C GLU A 66 -1.25 -18.53 15.40
N LYS A 67 -0.91 -17.41 16.03
CA LYS A 67 -1.87 -16.54 16.73
C LYS A 67 -2.84 -15.86 15.76
N ILE A 68 -2.44 -15.65 14.50
CA ILE A 68 -3.29 -15.07 13.46
C ILE A 68 -4.13 -16.17 12.83
N THR A 69 -5.24 -16.52 13.50
CA THR A 69 -6.17 -17.57 13.04
C THR A 69 -7.26 -17.06 12.10
N ASN A 70 -7.49 -15.76 12.07
CA ASN A 70 -8.52 -15.12 11.25
C ASN A 70 -8.06 -15.02 9.79
N ILE A 71 -8.71 -15.79 8.90
CA ILE A 71 -8.37 -15.83 7.47
C ILE A 71 -8.45 -14.46 6.80
N LYS A 72 -9.37 -13.57 7.22
CA LYS A 72 -9.48 -12.22 6.67
C LYS A 72 -8.24 -11.36 6.94
N VAL A 73 -7.59 -11.57 8.07
CA VAL A 73 -6.34 -10.87 8.40
C VAL A 73 -5.23 -11.35 7.48
N LYS A 74 -5.11 -12.68 7.27
CA LYS A 74 -4.14 -13.24 6.33
C LYS A 74 -4.38 -12.78 4.89
N GLU A 75 -5.63 -12.76 4.44
CA GLU A 75 -6.00 -12.21 3.12
C GLU A 75 -5.62 -10.73 3.00
N SER A 76 -5.78 -9.94 4.06
CA SER A 76 -5.37 -8.52 4.06
C SER A 76 -3.86 -8.38 3.91
N ILE A 77 -3.08 -9.21 4.63
CA ILE A 77 -1.61 -9.20 4.52
C ILE A 77 -1.16 -9.64 3.12
N ILE A 78 -1.76 -10.68 2.53
CA ILE A 78 -1.49 -11.08 1.14
C ILE A 78 -1.81 -9.94 0.17
N LYS A 79 -2.94 -9.26 0.35
CA LYS A 79 -3.32 -8.13 -0.48
C LYS A 79 -2.34 -6.95 -0.33
N THR A 80 -1.77 -6.74 0.86
CA THR A 80 -0.66 -5.79 1.06
C THR A 80 0.53 -6.10 0.17
N PHE A 81 0.96 -7.37 0.08
CA PHE A 81 2.04 -7.76 -0.83
C PHE A 81 1.74 -7.44 -2.29
N GLU A 82 0.53 -7.77 -2.74
CA GLU A 82 0.11 -7.53 -4.12
C GLU A 82 0.08 -6.03 -4.43
N ILE A 83 -0.39 -5.22 -3.48
CA ILE A 83 -0.40 -3.76 -3.62
C ILE A 83 1.02 -3.22 -3.66
N ILE A 84 1.91 -3.61 -2.74
CA ILE A 84 3.31 -3.16 -2.75
C ILE A 84 3.97 -3.50 -4.10
N LYS A 85 3.75 -4.70 -4.64
CA LYS A 85 4.28 -5.10 -5.95
C LYS A 85 3.74 -4.25 -7.09
N GLN A 86 2.45 -3.93 -7.08
CA GLN A 86 1.86 -3.02 -8.06
C GLN A 86 2.42 -1.59 -7.92
N LEU A 87 2.62 -1.11 -6.70
CA LEU A 87 3.23 0.19 -6.41
C LEU A 87 4.68 0.25 -6.91
N GLU A 88 5.48 -0.80 -6.71
CA GLU A 88 6.85 -0.92 -7.22
C GLU A 88 6.91 -0.74 -8.74
N GLU A 89 5.95 -1.32 -9.48
CA GLU A 89 5.87 -1.20 -10.95
C GLU A 89 5.40 0.18 -11.41
N ILE A 90 4.36 0.74 -10.78
CA ILE A 90 3.79 2.03 -11.20
C ILE A 90 4.75 3.19 -10.85
N ALA A 91 5.41 3.13 -9.70
CA ALA A 91 6.26 4.21 -9.19
C ALA A 91 7.72 4.12 -9.64
N LYS A 92 8.04 3.26 -10.61
CA LYS A 92 9.42 3.00 -11.06
C LYS A 92 10.16 4.26 -11.53
N ASP A 93 9.42 5.24 -12.02
CA ASP A 93 9.93 6.53 -12.51
C ASP A 93 9.60 7.70 -11.57
N GLU A 94 9.05 7.44 -10.37
CA GLU A 94 8.58 8.46 -9.43
C GLU A 94 9.40 8.46 -8.11
N LEU A 95 9.59 9.66 -7.53
CA LEU A 95 10.28 9.84 -6.24
C LEU A 95 9.31 9.62 -5.06
N HIS A 96 8.83 8.39 -4.90
CA HIS A 96 7.93 8.01 -3.82
C HIS A 96 8.55 6.89 -2.96
N SER A 97 8.44 7.02 -1.65
CA SER A 97 8.76 5.95 -0.70
C SER A 97 7.48 5.30 -0.19
N TYR A 98 7.55 3.99 -0.01
CA TYR A 98 6.43 3.16 0.43
C TYR A 98 6.88 2.41 1.67
N VAL A 99 6.09 2.45 2.73
CA VAL A 99 6.37 1.68 3.96
C VAL A 99 5.08 1.03 4.43
N TRP A 100 5.16 -0.24 4.82
CA TRP A 100 4.08 -0.89 5.52
C TRP A 100 4.05 -0.45 6.99
N ASP A 101 2.97 0.22 7.41
CA ASP A 101 2.71 0.50 8.81
C ASP A 101 1.87 -0.61 9.42
N SER A 102 2.56 -1.54 10.08
CA SER A 102 1.95 -2.68 10.77
C SER A 102 1.03 -2.32 11.94
N ILE A 103 1.17 -1.13 12.54
CA ILE A 103 0.34 -0.71 13.67
C ILE A 103 -1.07 -0.38 13.18
N TYR A 104 -1.16 0.34 12.06
CA TYR A 104 -2.43 0.78 11.49
C TYR A 104 -2.94 -0.15 10.37
N GLY A 105 -2.13 -1.12 9.95
CA GLY A 105 -2.48 -2.05 8.89
C GLY A 105 -2.67 -1.34 7.56
N CYS A 106 -1.80 -0.38 7.25
CA CYS A 106 -1.87 0.44 6.06
C CYS A 106 -0.51 0.57 5.37
N ILE A 107 -0.54 0.85 4.07
CA ILE A 107 0.65 1.26 3.34
C ILE A 107 0.71 2.77 3.40
N VAL A 108 1.80 3.30 3.93
CA VAL A 108 2.12 4.72 3.94
C VAL A 108 2.92 5.03 2.70
N ILE A 109 2.47 6.03 1.96
CA ILE A 109 3.08 6.54 0.74
C ILE A 109 3.56 7.93 1.06
N GLU A 110 4.86 8.11 1.02
CA GLU A 110 5.51 9.38 1.31
C GLU A 110 6.14 9.94 0.03
N SER A 111 5.89 11.22 -0.19
CA SER A 111 6.42 11.96 -1.32
C SER A 111 7.02 13.26 -0.80
N SER A 112 8.29 13.49 -1.06
CA SER A 112 8.92 14.77 -0.77
C SER A 112 8.75 15.72 -1.97
N ILE A 113 8.22 16.90 -1.69
CA ILE A 113 8.19 18.03 -2.62
C ILE A 113 8.95 19.16 -1.93
N ASP A 114 10.23 19.32 -2.27
CA ASP A 114 11.19 20.21 -1.61
C ASP A 114 11.19 20.03 -0.07
N ASP A 115 10.69 21.00 0.68
CA ASP A 115 10.63 21.03 2.15
C ASP A 115 9.30 20.47 2.72
N MET A 116 8.37 20.04 1.87
CA MET A 116 7.11 19.42 2.28
C MET A 116 7.14 17.90 2.10
N LEU A 117 6.74 17.19 3.16
CA LEU A 117 6.43 15.77 3.12
C LEU A 117 4.91 15.61 2.95
N ILE A 118 4.48 15.04 1.84
CA ILE A 118 3.10 14.60 1.66
C ILE A 118 3.05 13.11 2.00
N SER A 119 2.25 12.76 2.99
CA SER A 119 2.00 11.38 3.39
C SER A 119 0.55 11.03 3.08
N GLN A 120 0.35 9.96 2.33
CA GLN A 120 -0.96 9.38 2.04
C GLN A 120 -0.99 7.93 2.49
N GLN A 121 -2.17 7.42 2.82
CA GLN A 121 -2.31 6.09 3.44
C GLN A 121 -3.33 5.24 2.70
N ILE A 122 -2.93 4.03 2.30
CA ILE A 122 -3.84 3.01 1.78
C ILE A 122 -4.17 2.02 2.89
N TYR A 123 -5.41 2.04 3.35
CA TYR A 123 -5.92 1.07 4.32
C TYR A 123 -6.44 -0.18 3.60
N ILE A 124 -6.06 -1.35 4.11
CA ILE A 124 -6.42 -2.65 3.52
C ILE A 124 -7.20 -3.46 4.58
N ARG A 125 -8.47 -3.77 4.30
CA ARG A 125 -9.34 -4.53 5.21
C ARG A 125 -10.08 -5.64 4.46
N GLY A 126 -9.44 -6.80 4.36
CA GLY A 126 -9.91 -7.91 3.52
C GLY A 126 -9.98 -7.44 2.06
N ASP A 127 -11.19 -7.38 1.51
CA ASP A 127 -11.40 -6.93 0.14
C ASP A 127 -11.52 -5.40 0.01
N GLU A 128 -11.75 -4.67 1.10
CA GLU A 128 -11.93 -3.22 1.07
C GLU A 128 -10.58 -2.48 1.01
N LEU A 129 -10.53 -1.48 0.13
CA LEU A 129 -9.42 -0.52 0.02
C LEU A 129 -9.94 0.88 0.32
N SER A 130 -9.19 1.66 1.10
CA SER A 130 -9.57 3.05 1.40
C SER A 130 -8.35 3.97 1.42
N LEU A 131 -8.51 5.22 1.00
CA LEU A 131 -7.43 6.19 0.89
C LEU A 131 -7.58 7.33 1.90
N ASN A 132 -6.57 7.55 2.74
CA ASN A 132 -6.46 8.59 3.78
C ASN A 132 -7.55 8.56 4.87
N ASN A 133 -8.76 8.10 4.56
CA ASN A 133 -9.89 7.86 5.44
C ASN A 133 -10.57 6.53 5.06
N LEU A 134 -11.10 5.82 6.05
CA LEU A 134 -11.84 4.55 5.88
C LEU A 134 -13.17 4.70 5.13
N ASP A 135 -13.70 5.93 5.02
CA ASP A 135 -14.93 6.20 4.26
C ASP A 135 -14.69 6.36 2.76
N ASP A 136 -13.46 6.68 2.33
CA ASP A 136 -13.11 6.92 0.92
C ASP A 136 -12.66 5.60 0.28
N LYS A 137 -13.65 4.79 -0.15
CA LYS A 137 -13.46 3.42 -0.61
C LYS A 137 -13.17 3.34 -2.11
N TYR A 138 -12.30 2.41 -2.48
CA TYR A 138 -11.88 2.18 -3.87
C TYR A 138 -12.12 0.74 -4.31
N ASP A 139 -12.51 0.59 -5.57
CA ASP A 139 -12.81 -0.71 -6.19
C ASP A 139 -11.54 -1.46 -6.61
N SER A 140 -10.44 -0.75 -6.83
CA SER A 140 -9.15 -1.34 -7.20
C SER A 140 -7.95 -0.54 -6.69
N VAL A 141 -6.79 -1.19 -6.64
CA VAL A 141 -5.51 -0.58 -6.25
C VAL A 141 -5.12 0.52 -7.23
N GLU A 142 -5.29 0.27 -8.53
CA GLU A 142 -5.01 1.22 -9.60
C GLU A 142 -5.86 2.48 -9.44
N SER A 143 -7.15 2.36 -9.10
CA SER A 143 -8.01 3.52 -8.88
C SER A 143 -7.60 4.34 -7.65
N ALA A 144 -7.19 3.67 -6.57
CA ALA A 144 -6.65 4.34 -5.38
C ALA A 144 -5.33 5.05 -5.71
N PHE A 145 -4.49 4.41 -6.51
CA PHE A 145 -3.21 4.96 -6.93
C PHE A 145 -3.35 6.11 -7.94
N GLU A 146 -4.28 6.03 -8.87
CA GLU A 146 -4.58 7.12 -9.80
C GLU A 146 -5.11 8.34 -9.03
N LYS A 147 -5.87 8.14 -7.95
CA LYS A 147 -6.25 9.23 -7.05
C LYS A 147 -5.05 9.80 -6.29
N LEU A 148 -4.19 8.95 -5.74
CA LEU A 148 -2.94 9.36 -5.08
C LEU A 148 -2.09 10.22 -6.01
N HIS A 149 -1.84 9.74 -7.22
CA HIS A 149 -1.06 10.40 -8.25
C HIS A 149 -1.70 11.74 -8.67
N LYS A 150 -3.03 11.79 -8.87
CA LYS A 150 -3.75 13.05 -9.09
C LYS A 150 -3.58 14.01 -7.92
N ASN A 151 -3.76 13.56 -6.68
CA ASN A 151 -3.59 14.41 -5.50
C ASN A 151 -2.15 14.97 -5.41
N LEU A 152 -1.13 14.16 -5.72
CA LEU A 152 0.27 14.56 -5.71
C LEU A 152 0.60 15.54 -6.84
N HIS A 153 0.11 15.30 -8.05
CA HIS A 153 0.27 16.22 -9.17
C HIS A 153 -0.47 17.54 -8.96
N GLU A 154 -1.68 17.49 -8.42
CA GLU A 154 -2.45 18.70 -8.07
C GLU A 154 -1.71 19.51 -7.01
N ALA A 155 -1.16 18.87 -5.96
CA ALA A 155 -0.34 19.54 -4.96
C ALA A 155 0.92 20.20 -5.56
N TYR A 156 1.57 19.54 -6.53
CA TYR A 156 2.69 20.11 -7.29
C TYR A 156 2.26 21.34 -8.09
N ARG A 157 1.15 21.26 -8.82
CA ARG A 157 0.62 22.34 -9.66
C ARG A 157 0.18 23.55 -8.83
N GLU A 158 -0.59 23.34 -7.76
CA GLU A 158 -1.02 24.42 -6.85
C GLU A 158 0.19 25.17 -6.27
N ARG A 159 1.28 24.46 -5.99
CA ARG A 159 2.53 25.09 -5.55
C ARG A 159 3.15 25.94 -6.65
N GLU A 160 3.28 25.42 -7.88
CA GLU A 160 3.81 26.22 -9.00
C GLU A 160 3.02 27.50 -9.21
N GLU A 161 1.70 27.45 -9.03
CA GLU A 161 0.82 28.61 -9.10
C GLU A 161 1.10 29.60 -7.94
N ARG A 162 1.18 29.13 -6.69
CA ARG A 162 1.55 29.98 -5.54
C ARG A 162 2.92 30.65 -5.69
N LEU A 163 3.90 29.95 -6.27
CA LEU A 163 5.25 30.50 -6.50
C LEU A 163 5.27 31.57 -7.60
N LYS A 164 4.40 31.45 -8.61
CA LYS A 164 4.18 32.51 -9.59
C LYS A 164 3.53 33.74 -8.94
N GLU A 165 2.58 33.54 -8.02
CA GLU A 165 1.94 34.65 -7.30
C GLU A 165 2.90 35.36 -6.34
N SER A 166 3.76 34.62 -5.62
CA SER A 166 4.72 35.22 -4.67
C SER A 166 5.79 36.07 -5.37
N SER A 167 6.20 35.67 -6.58
CA SER A 167 7.17 36.40 -7.41
C SER A 167 6.58 37.64 -8.11
N THR A 168 5.26 37.87 -8.03
CA THR A 168 4.60 39.03 -8.64
C THR A 168 4.41 40.20 -7.66
N SER A 169 4.80 40.07 -6.38
CA SER A 169 4.48 41.05 -5.33
C SER A 169 5.62 41.93 -4.80
N THR A 170 6.79 41.93 -5.44
CA THR A 170 7.92 42.79 -5.04
C THR A 170 8.42 43.63 -6.20
N ASN A 171 7.67 44.65 -6.57
CA ASN A 171 8.19 45.90 -7.15
C ASN A 171 7.23 47.00 -6.70
N ASP A 172 7.79 48.12 -6.22
CA ASP A 172 7.12 49.31 -5.67
C ASP A 172 7.06 49.39 -4.14
N VAL A 173 8.25 49.36 -3.51
CA VAL A 173 8.46 50.16 -2.30
C VAL A 173 9.63 51.10 -2.58
N ASP A 174 9.30 52.33 -3.00
CA ASP A 174 10.22 53.46 -3.00
C ASP A 174 10.73 53.67 -1.56
N ILE A 175 12.01 53.38 -1.34
CA ILE A 175 12.69 53.69 -0.08
C ILE A 175 13.16 55.15 -0.20
N PRO A 176 12.70 56.08 0.65
CA PRO A 176 13.22 57.44 0.64
C PRO A 176 14.62 57.47 1.27
N ASP A 177 15.57 58.07 0.54
CA ASP A 177 16.95 58.28 0.98
C ASP A 177 17.01 59.13 2.28
N PHE A 178 17.77 58.65 3.26
CA PHE A 178 18.25 59.40 4.42
C PHE A 178 19.77 59.54 4.38
#